data_AF-A0A398CX62-F1
#
_entry.id   AF-A0A398CX62-F1
#
_cell.length_a   1.000
_cell.length_b   1.000
_cell.length_c   1.000
_cell.angle_alpha   90.00
_cell.angle_beta   90.00
_cell.angle_gamma   90.00
#
_symmetry.space_group_name_H-M   'P 1'
#
loop_
_entity.id
_entity.type
_entity.pdbx_description
1 polymer ?
#
loop_
_entity_poly.entity_id
_entity_poly.type
_entity_poly.pdbx_seq_one_letter_code
_entity_poly.pdbx_strand_id
1 'polypeptide(L)'
;MKELKRALIVFGILVVITGVIYPLTVTGIAQLTMSHRANGSLIAVNGNIVGSELIGQQWTSPKYFHGRPSANNYDASSSGGTNLGPSNPNLEKTVAERIAKVRSENGLAADATVPADLVTASASGLDPDISPESALLQVQRVAAARGLVPSAVE
;
A
#
# COMPACT_ATOMS: atom_id res chain seq x y z
N MET A 1 -48.94 -4.56 19.56
CA MET A 1 -48.37 -5.87 19.93
C MET A 1 -48.07 -6.75 18.70
N LYS A 2 -49.03 -7.07 17.82
CA LYS A 2 -48.80 -7.95 16.64
C LYS A 2 -47.77 -7.40 15.65
N GLU A 3 -47.85 -6.12 15.31
CA GLU A 3 -46.90 -5.50 14.37
C GLU A 3 -45.49 -5.40 14.94
N LEU A 4 -45.35 -5.09 16.23
CA LEU A 4 -44.05 -5.09 16.92
C LEU A 4 -43.40 -6.48 16.90
N LYS A 5 -44.18 -7.53 17.17
CA LYS A 5 -43.69 -8.91 17.11
C LYS A 5 -43.21 -9.27 15.70
N ARG A 6 -43.96 -8.91 14.66
CA ARG A 6 -43.58 -9.16 13.26
C ARG A 6 -42.30 -8.42 12.88
N ALA A 7 -42.19 -7.14 13.27
CA ALA A 7 -41.00 -6.34 13.02
C ALA A 7 -39.75 -6.94 13.68
N LEU A 8 -39.84 -7.38 14.94
CA LEU A 8 -38.73 -8.02 15.64
C LEU A 8 -38.32 -9.36 15.01
N ILE A 9 -39.28 -10.15 14.53
CA ILE A 9 -38.99 -11.42 13.84
C ILE A 9 -38.24 -11.15 12.53
N VAL A 10 -38.74 -10.23 11.70
CA VAL A 10 -38.09 -9.88 10.42
C VAL A 10 -36.70 -9.31 10.66
N PHE A 11 -36.56 -8.41 11.64
CA PHE A 11 -35.26 -7.87 12.04
C PHE A 11 -34.30 -8.99 12.47
N GLY A 12 -34.74 -9.90 13.35
CA GLY A 12 -33.93 -11.03 13.81
C GLY A 12 -33.50 -11.97 12.69
N ILE A 13 -34.42 -12.27 11.75
CA ILE A 13 -34.12 -13.07 10.57
C ILE A 13 -33.04 -12.39 9.73
N LEU A 14 -33.18 -11.09 9.46
CA LEU A 14 -32.20 -10.35 8.68
C LEU A 14 -30.83 -10.29 9.37
N VAL A 15 -30.80 -10.07 10.69
CA VAL A 15 -29.55 -10.12 11.48
C VAL A 15 -28.86 -11.48 11.36
N VAL A 16 -29.60 -12.59 11.45
CA VAL A 16 -29.02 -13.94 11.30
C VAL A 16 -28.52 -14.15 9.87
N ILE A 17 -29.29 -13.74 8.86
CA ILE A 17 -28.91 -13.93 7.46
C ILE A 17 -27.65 -13.10 7.13
N THR A 18 -27.63 -11.80 7.45
CA THR A 18 -26.54 -10.91 7.05
C THR A 18 -25.35 -10.93 8.00
N GLY A 19 -25.57 -11.21 9.28
CA GLY A 19 -24.52 -11.23 10.31
C GLY A 19 -23.89 -12.59 10.56
N VAL A 20 -24.54 -13.70 10.14
CA VAL A 20 -24.03 -15.06 10.39
C VAL A 20 -23.97 -15.88 9.10
N ILE A 21 -25.10 -16.11 8.45
CA ILE A 21 -25.17 -17.02 7.29
C ILE A 21 -24.29 -16.49 6.16
N TYR A 22 -24.44 -15.21 5.82
CA TYR A 22 -23.69 -14.56 4.76
C TYR A 22 -22.16 -14.58 5.00
N PRO A 23 -21.61 -14.03 6.11
CA PRO A 23 -20.17 -14.00 6.31
C PRO A 23 -19.54 -15.39 6.41
N LEU A 24 -20.23 -16.37 7.01
CA LEU A 24 -19.72 -17.75 7.07
C LEU A 24 -19.71 -18.41 5.68
N THR A 25 -20.74 -18.18 4.87
CA THR A 25 -20.79 -18.72 3.50
C THR A 25 -19.67 -18.15 2.64
N VAL A 26 -19.50 -16.81 2.67
CA VAL A 26 -18.41 -16.14 1.92
C VAL A 26 -17.05 -16.62 2.41
N THR A 27 -16.83 -16.70 3.72
CA THR A 27 -15.58 -17.18 4.31
C THR A 27 -15.29 -18.63 3.91
N GLY A 28 -16.29 -19.51 4.00
CA GLY A 28 -16.15 -20.91 3.62
C GLY A 28 -15.77 -21.07 2.16
N ILE A 29 -16.46 -20.37 1.25
CA ILE A 29 -16.14 -20.38 -0.19
C ILE A 29 -14.73 -19.82 -0.44
N ALA A 30 -14.36 -18.71 0.19
CA ALA A 30 -13.05 -18.08 0.02
C ALA A 30 -11.92 -19.00 0.51
N GLN A 31 -12.09 -19.67 1.65
CA GLN A 31 -11.10 -20.60 2.18
C GLN A 31 -10.96 -21.85 1.30
N LEU A 32 -12.06 -22.35 0.70
CA LEU A 32 -12.02 -23.52 -0.18
C LEU A 32 -11.42 -23.23 -1.56
N THR A 33 -11.60 -22.01 -2.09
CA THR A 33 -11.22 -21.69 -3.48
C THR A 33 -9.96 -20.82 -3.58
N MET A 34 -9.67 -20.01 -2.58
CA MET A 34 -8.60 -19.01 -2.61
C MET A 34 -8.00 -18.75 -1.21
N SER A 35 -7.67 -19.83 -0.48
CA SER A 35 -7.15 -19.77 0.89
C SER A 35 -5.98 -18.80 1.07
N HIS A 36 -5.03 -18.74 0.14
CA HIS A 36 -3.90 -17.82 0.24
C HIS A 36 -4.33 -16.34 0.31
N ARG A 37 -5.25 -15.93 -0.57
CA ARG A 37 -5.80 -14.55 -0.58
C ARG A 37 -6.73 -14.29 0.59
N ALA A 38 -7.56 -15.27 0.95
CA ALA A 38 -8.47 -15.18 2.10
C ALA A 38 -7.72 -14.99 3.43
N ASN A 39 -6.50 -15.51 3.52
CA ASN A 39 -5.61 -15.37 4.67
C ASN A 39 -4.62 -14.20 4.53
N GLY A 40 -4.84 -13.27 3.58
CA GLY A 40 -4.12 -12.00 3.48
C GLY A 40 -2.91 -11.99 2.53
N SER A 41 -2.77 -12.99 1.64
CA SER A 41 -1.67 -13.10 0.67
C SER A 41 -0.29 -12.92 1.31
N LEU A 42 -0.05 -13.63 2.41
CA LEU A 42 1.16 -13.46 3.24
C LEU A 42 2.39 -14.05 2.54
N ILE A 43 3.49 -13.31 2.58
CA ILE A 43 4.79 -13.74 2.05
C ILE A 43 5.62 -14.26 3.22
N ALA A 44 6.12 -15.49 3.09
CA ALA A 44 6.98 -16.13 4.08
C ALA A 44 8.36 -16.46 3.51
N VAL A 45 9.41 -16.16 4.27
CA VAL A 45 10.80 -16.49 3.94
C VAL A 45 11.39 -17.27 5.12
N ASN A 46 11.90 -18.47 4.86
CA ASN A 46 12.45 -19.37 5.88
C ASN A 46 11.47 -19.64 7.05
N GLY A 47 10.18 -19.77 6.75
CA GLY A 47 9.13 -20.02 7.75
C GLY A 47 8.65 -18.79 8.52
N ASN A 48 9.27 -17.63 8.33
CA ASN A 48 8.87 -16.38 8.97
C ASN A 48 8.03 -15.53 8.01
N ILE A 49 6.91 -15.00 8.48
CA ILE A 49 6.10 -14.04 7.72
C ILE A 49 6.87 -12.73 7.65
N VAL A 50 7.16 -12.28 6.43
CA VAL A 50 7.91 -11.04 6.18
C VAL A 50 7.04 -9.92 5.61
N GLY A 51 5.79 -10.21 5.24
CA GLY A 51 4.86 -9.22 4.69
C GLY A 51 3.64 -9.82 4.01
N SER A 52 2.97 -9.01 3.22
CA SER A 52 1.86 -9.40 2.33
C SER A 52 2.13 -8.84 0.94
N GLU A 53 1.66 -9.53 -0.10
CA GLU A 53 1.67 -9.02 -1.48
C GLU A 53 0.94 -7.67 -1.63
N LEU A 54 0.01 -7.37 -0.72
CA LEU A 54 -0.90 -6.23 -0.85
C LEU A 54 -0.50 -5.03 0.03
N ILE A 55 0.55 -5.16 0.84
CA ILE A 55 0.93 -4.15 1.83
C ILE A 55 2.38 -3.72 1.61
N GLY A 56 2.55 -2.44 1.28
CA GLY A 56 3.87 -1.82 1.18
C GLY A 56 4.57 -1.74 2.54
N GLN A 57 5.89 -1.62 2.50
CA GLN A 57 6.72 -1.44 3.69
C GLN A 57 7.60 -0.22 3.53
N GLN A 58 8.01 0.35 4.66
CA GLN A 58 8.95 1.45 4.64
C GLN A 58 10.36 0.96 4.31
N TRP A 59 10.83 1.29 3.10
CA TRP A 59 12.20 1.01 2.67
C TRP A 59 13.03 2.29 2.67
N THR A 60 14.16 2.26 3.37
CA THR A 60 15.09 3.40 3.50
C THR A 60 16.50 3.10 3.01
N SER A 61 16.82 1.81 2.79
CA SER A 61 18.16 1.40 2.39
C SER A 61 18.36 1.58 0.88
N PRO A 62 19.54 2.07 0.43
CA PRO A 62 19.81 2.32 -0.99
C PRO A 62 19.76 1.05 -1.87
N LYS A 63 19.79 -0.14 -1.27
CA LYS A 63 19.65 -1.43 -1.95
C LYS A 63 18.20 -1.81 -2.29
N TYR A 64 17.20 -1.04 -1.86
CA TYR A 64 15.80 -1.33 -2.15
C TYR A 64 15.18 -0.23 -2.99
N PHE A 65 14.13 -0.59 -3.74
CA PHE A 65 13.24 0.39 -4.34
C PHE A 65 12.50 1.12 -3.23
N HIS A 66 12.43 2.44 -3.34
CA HIS A 66 11.64 3.27 -2.44
C HIS A 66 10.26 3.42 -3.06
N GLY A 67 9.23 3.03 -2.28
CA GLY A 67 7.84 3.17 -2.66
C GLY A 67 7.35 4.61 -2.52
N ARG A 68 6.03 4.77 -2.67
CA ARG A 68 5.38 6.07 -2.49
C ARG A 68 5.54 6.57 -1.05
N PRO A 69 5.54 7.89 -0.82
CA PRO A 69 5.44 8.41 0.52
C PRO A 69 4.17 7.91 1.23
N SER A 70 4.28 7.59 2.51
CA SER A 70 3.17 7.13 3.33
C SER A 70 2.81 8.20 4.38
N ALA A 71 1.52 8.40 4.62
CA ALA A 71 1.04 9.33 5.65
C ALA A 71 1.19 8.76 7.08
N ASN A 72 1.28 7.43 7.20
CA ASN A 72 1.34 6.67 8.46
C ASN A 72 2.58 5.76 8.55
N ASN A 73 3.63 6.05 7.76
CA ASN A 73 4.87 5.25 7.73
C ASN A 73 4.67 3.76 7.47
N TYR A 74 3.68 3.40 6.65
CA TYR A 74 3.33 2.01 6.34
C TYR A 74 2.87 1.17 7.54
N ASP A 75 2.38 1.81 8.62
CA ASP A 75 1.80 1.11 9.77
C ASP A 75 0.44 0.49 9.42
N ALA A 76 0.39 -0.83 9.24
CA ALA A 76 -0.81 -1.57 8.88
C ALA A 76 -1.94 -1.54 9.94
N SER A 77 -1.68 -1.05 11.15
CA SER A 77 -2.73 -0.80 12.16
C SER A 77 -3.54 0.47 11.90
N SER A 78 -3.06 1.31 10.98
CA SER A 78 -3.70 2.57 10.55
C SER A 78 -3.80 2.59 9.03
N SER A 79 -4.86 3.16 8.48
CA SER A 79 -4.99 3.37 7.03
C SER A 79 -5.56 4.76 6.79
N GLY A 80 -4.88 5.55 5.96
CA GLY A 80 -5.30 6.90 5.64
C GLY A 80 -4.23 7.70 4.91
N GLY A 81 -4.67 8.80 4.29
CA GLY A 81 -3.83 9.72 3.53
C GLY A 81 -3.51 10.99 4.31
N THR A 82 -2.71 11.87 3.68
CA THR A 82 -2.32 13.16 4.28
C THR A 82 -3.47 14.18 4.34
N ASN A 83 -4.50 14.02 3.49
CA ASN A 83 -5.69 14.87 3.41
C ASN A 83 -5.39 16.38 3.26
N LEU A 84 -4.25 16.72 2.63
CA LEU A 84 -3.88 18.10 2.33
C LEU A 84 -4.51 18.54 1.00
N GLY A 85 -5.18 19.70 1.00
CA GLY A 85 -5.71 20.30 -0.22
C GLY A 85 -4.61 20.94 -1.10
N PRO A 86 -4.87 21.20 -2.39
CA PRO A 86 -3.89 21.77 -3.32
C PRO A 86 -3.38 23.17 -2.92
N SER A 87 -4.18 23.95 -2.21
CA SER A 87 -3.82 25.29 -1.70
C SER A 87 -3.08 25.26 -0.37
N ASN A 88 -2.80 24.08 0.20
CA ASN A 88 -2.14 23.96 1.49
C ASN A 88 -0.61 24.13 1.31
N PRO A 89 0.02 25.13 1.95
CA PRO A 89 1.46 25.38 1.79
C PRO A 89 2.33 24.22 2.30
N ASN A 90 1.84 23.41 3.24
CA ASN A 90 2.57 22.24 3.72
C ASN A 90 2.69 21.15 2.64
N LEU A 91 1.69 21.04 1.74
CA LEU A 91 1.76 20.09 0.63
C LEU A 91 2.87 20.50 -0.34
N GLU A 92 2.88 21.76 -0.76
CA GLU A 92 3.89 22.31 -1.66
C GLU A 92 5.29 22.14 -1.10
N LYS A 93 5.50 22.53 0.17
CA LYS A 93 6.77 22.36 0.87
C LYS A 93 7.22 20.90 0.91
N THR A 94 6.33 20.00 1.33
CA THR A 94 6.66 18.57 1.48
C THR A 94 7.00 17.93 0.12
N VAL A 95 6.27 18.30 -0.94
CA VAL A 95 6.53 17.80 -2.30
C VAL A 95 7.88 18.31 -2.80
N ALA A 96 8.19 19.59 -2.59
CA ALA A 96 9.49 20.16 -2.96
C ALA A 96 10.67 19.46 -2.24
N GLU A 97 10.52 19.19 -0.93
CA GLU A 97 11.51 18.44 -0.14
C GLU A 97 11.71 17.01 -0.68
N ARG A 98 10.61 16.33 -1.06
CA ARG A 98 10.66 14.99 -1.63
C ARG A 98 11.27 14.97 -3.02
N ILE A 99 10.99 15.96 -3.87
CA ILE A 99 11.65 16.11 -5.18
C ILE A 99 13.16 16.24 -5.00
N ALA A 100 13.60 17.11 -4.08
CA ALA A 100 15.03 17.29 -3.79
C ALA A 100 15.67 15.99 -3.28
N LYS A 101 14.99 15.25 -2.39
CA LYS A 101 15.44 13.95 -1.89
C LYS A 101 15.58 12.91 -3.01
N VAL A 102 14.55 12.74 -3.85
CA VAL A 102 14.57 11.77 -4.96
C VAL A 102 15.70 12.09 -5.95
N ARG A 103 15.91 13.37 -6.28
CA ARG A 103 17.01 13.79 -7.16
C ARG A 103 18.37 13.46 -6.57
N SER A 104 18.57 13.80 -5.29
CA SER A 104 19.82 13.54 -4.57
C SER A 104 20.11 12.04 -4.46
N GLU A 105 19.12 11.24 -4.07
CA GLU A 105 19.28 9.78 -3.89
C GLU A 105 19.61 9.05 -5.19
N ASN A 106 19.08 9.49 -6.32
CA ASN A 106 19.24 8.82 -7.62
C ASN A 106 20.21 9.55 -8.56
N GLY A 107 20.92 10.58 -8.09
CA GLY A 107 21.91 11.31 -8.88
C GLY A 107 21.34 12.02 -10.12
N LEU A 108 20.09 12.51 -10.03
CA LEU A 108 19.41 13.15 -11.16
C LEU A 108 19.88 14.60 -11.35
N ALA A 109 19.80 15.09 -12.60
CA ALA A 109 19.99 16.50 -12.90
C ALA A 109 18.94 17.39 -12.21
N ALA A 110 19.27 18.66 -12.00
CA ALA A 110 18.41 19.60 -11.26
C ALA A 110 17.06 19.87 -11.96
N ASP A 111 17.02 19.74 -13.28
CA ASP A 111 15.84 19.92 -14.14
C ASP A 111 15.17 18.59 -14.53
N ALA A 112 15.72 17.45 -14.12
CA ALA A 112 15.14 16.15 -14.41
C ALA A 112 13.72 16.05 -13.83
N THR A 113 12.81 15.54 -14.64
CA THR A 113 11.43 15.23 -14.25
C THR A 113 11.43 14.12 -13.21
N VAL A 114 10.73 14.35 -12.10
CA VAL A 114 10.53 13.35 -11.05
C VAL A 114 9.09 12.85 -11.14
N PRO A 115 8.87 11.53 -11.29
CA PRO A 115 7.53 10.95 -11.31
C PRO A 115 6.72 11.30 -10.05
N ALA A 116 5.42 11.53 -10.24
CA ALA A 116 4.57 12.05 -9.18
C ALA A 116 4.34 11.07 -8.02
N ASP A 117 4.30 9.77 -8.28
CA ASP A 117 4.09 8.72 -7.27
C ASP A 117 5.22 8.65 -6.22
N LEU A 118 6.47 8.98 -6.58
CA LEU A 118 7.61 9.04 -5.65
C LEU A 118 7.56 10.24 -4.69
N VAL A 119 6.76 11.25 -4.98
CA VAL A 119 6.70 12.50 -4.20
C VAL A 119 5.34 12.79 -3.60
N THR A 120 4.28 12.18 -4.13
CA THR A 120 2.91 12.31 -3.62
C THR A 120 2.52 11.10 -2.77
N ALA A 121 2.00 11.38 -1.58
CA ALA A 121 1.62 10.31 -0.67
C ALA A 121 0.39 9.53 -1.17
N SER A 122 0.34 8.24 -0.88
CA SER A 122 -0.82 7.42 -1.21
C SER A 122 -2.03 7.71 -0.30
N ALA A 123 -3.22 7.38 -0.77
CA ALA A 123 -4.46 7.62 -0.02
C ALA A 123 -4.69 6.61 1.10
N SER A 124 -4.21 5.38 0.96
CA SER A 124 -4.27 4.35 2.00
C SER A 124 -3.14 4.47 3.02
N GLY A 125 -2.00 5.06 2.61
CA GLY A 125 -0.76 5.02 3.39
C GLY A 125 -0.03 3.67 3.35
N LEU A 126 -0.60 2.65 2.70
CA LEU A 126 -0.09 1.27 2.67
C LEU A 126 0.23 0.77 1.25
N ASP A 127 0.25 1.68 0.28
CA ASP A 127 0.39 1.37 -1.16
C ASP A 127 1.68 0.60 -1.48
N PRO A 128 1.57 -0.66 -1.96
CA PRO A 128 2.73 -1.46 -2.35
C PRO A 128 3.31 -1.07 -3.71
N ASP A 129 2.60 -0.26 -4.50
CA ASP A 129 2.87 -0.09 -5.91
C ASP A 129 3.53 1.26 -6.24
N ILE A 130 4.34 1.24 -7.30
CA ILE A 130 4.84 2.42 -8.01
C ILE A 130 4.76 2.14 -9.51
N SER A 131 4.73 3.19 -10.32
CA SER A 131 4.77 3.05 -11.77
C SER A 131 6.11 2.45 -12.24
N PRO A 132 6.14 1.79 -13.41
CA PRO A 132 7.39 1.32 -14.01
C PRO A 132 8.40 2.43 -14.25
N GLU A 133 7.96 3.65 -14.61
CA GLU A 133 8.84 4.82 -14.77
C GLU A 133 9.60 5.13 -13.47
N SER A 134 8.90 5.09 -12.33
CA SER A 134 9.47 5.33 -11.01
C SER A 134 10.38 4.21 -10.52
N ALA A 135 10.12 2.98 -10.94
CA ALA A 135 11.04 1.87 -10.71
C ALA A 135 12.32 2.04 -11.56
N LEU A 136 12.18 2.31 -12.86
CA LEU A 136 13.29 2.48 -13.80
C LEU A 136 14.23 3.62 -13.38
N LEU A 137 13.68 4.73 -12.89
CA LEU A 137 14.47 5.85 -12.38
C LEU A 137 15.42 5.45 -11.24
N GLN A 138 15.05 4.43 -10.45
CA GLN A 138 15.81 3.98 -9.28
C GLN A 138 16.79 2.84 -9.59
N VAL A 139 16.72 2.24 -10.79
CA VAL A 139 17.53 1.08 -11.20
C VAL A 139 19.02 1.31 -10.96
N GLN A 140 19.55 2.45 -11.40
CA GLN A 140 20.98 2.75 -11.29
C GLN A 140 21.47 2.75 -9.83
N ARG A 141 20.72 3.39 -8.95
CA ARG A 141 21.00 3.43 -7.51
C ARG A 141 20.98 2.03 -6.90
N VAL A 142 19.93 1.26 -7.19
CA VAL A 142 19.75 -0.09 -6.63
C VAL A 142 20.81 -1.05 -7.14
N ALA A 143 21.13 -1.00 -8.43
CA ALA A 143 22.16 -1.83 -9.06
C ALA A 143 23.54 -1.56 -8.45
N ALA A 144 23.92 -0.28 -8.34
CA ALA A 144 25.18 0.13 -7.71
C ALA A 144 25.27 -0.33 -6.25
N ALA A 145 24.20 -0.17 -5.46
CA ALA A 145 24.16 -0.58 -4.06
C ALA A 145 24.21 -2.10 -3.84
N ARG A 146 23.85 -2.89 -4.87
CA ARG A 146 23.88 -4.37 -4.85
C ARG A 146 25.07 -4.98 -5.59
N GLY A 147 25.90 -4.18 -6.24
CA GLY A 147 27.00 -4.68 -7.09
C GLY A 147 26.50 -5.44 -8.31
N LEU A 148 25.34 -5.07 -8.85
CA LEU A 148 24.72 -5.68 -10.04
C LEU A 148 24.87 -4.77 -11.25
N VAL A 149 24.76 -5.35 -12.45
CA VAL A 149 24.60 -4.56 -13.68
C VAL A 149 23.16 -4.05 -13.78
N PRO A 150 22.91 -2.83 -14.30
CA PRO A 150 21.57 -2.24 -14.38
C PRO A 150 20.54 -3.13 -15.08
N SER A 151 20.92 -3.81 -16.17
CA SER A 151 20.04 -4.69 -16.94
C SER A 151 19.58 -5.96 -16.20
N ALA A 152 20.21 -6.30 -15.07
CA ALA A 152 19.74 -7.39 -14.20
C ALA A 152 18.68 -6.91 -13.18
N VAL A 153 18.45 -5.60 -13.09
CA VAL A 153 17.51 -4.95 -12.18
C VAL A 153 16.29 -4.39 -12.92
N GLU A 154 16.44 -4.04 -14.20
CA GLU A 154 15.33 -3.72 -15.15
C GLU A 154 14.40 -4.91 -15.40
#